data_AF-A0A957WXS7-F1
#
_entry.id   AF-A0A957WXS7-F1
#
_cell.length_a   1.000
_cell.length_b   1.000
_cell.length_c   1.000
_cell.angle_alpha   90.00
_cell.angle_beta   90.00
_cell.angle_gamma   90.00
#
_symmetry.space_group_name_H-M   'P 1'
#
loop_
_entity.id
_entity.type
_entity.pdbx_description
1 polymer ?
#
loop_
_entity_poly.entity_id
_entity_poly.type
_entity_poly.pdbx_seq_one_letter_code
_entity_poly.pdbx_strand_id
1 'polypeptide(L)'
;EMVQKRCFYEWSCRVPLIVRFPDGWQGGTTHTAPVSLLDLLPTFAELAGARNLLPHDGMSLISQLSNPPTDRIVYAQAHEAVGMPCIMARQGQYKYHYIHGYDPQLFDLATDPGEWHNLVGDPAHQATAMQLRQAILGQFDPAAMVTDNLESLYRRALIRDTMKRQNRTWAHFPHFDARRGAMEQYLA
;
A
#
# COMPACT_ATOMS: atom_id res chain seq x y z
N GLU A 1 1.11 -18.84 -15.71
CA GLU A 1 0.20 -18.16 -14.77
C GLU A 1 1.02 -17.41 -13.73
N MET A 2 0.68 -16.15 -13.44
CA MET A 2 1.17 -15.50 -12.22
C MET A 2 0.42 -16.12 -11.04
N VAL A 3 1.15 -16.67 -10.09
CA VAL A 3 0.61 -17.30 -8.88
C VAL A 3 1.15 -16.50 -7.69
N GLN A 4 0.33 -16.33 -6.64
CA GLN A 4 0.63 -15.56 -5.42
C GLN A 4 0.58 -14.03 -5.63
N LYS A 5 1.15 -13.28 -4.67
CA LYS A 5 1.26 -11.81 -4.69
C LYS A 5 2.68 -11.37 -5.08
N ARG A 6 3.02 -10.10 -4.83
CA ARG A 6 4.33 -9.44 -5.04
C ARG A 6 4.52 -8.83 -6.43
N CYS A 7 3.41 -8.46 -7.07
CA CYS A 7 3.40 -7.61 -8.26
C CYS A 7 2.30 -6.54 -8.14
N PHE A 8 2.35 -5.54 -9.02
CA PHE A 8 1.46 -4.38 -9.00
C PHE A 8 0.23 -4.50 -9.90
N TYR A 9 0.10 -5.62 -10.62
CA TYR A 9 -1.10 -5.95 -11.38
C TYR A 9 -2.35 -5.97 -10.47
N GLU A 10 -3.51 -5.62 -11.02
CA GLU A 10 -4.79 -5.46 -10.32
C GLU A 10 -5.09 -6.67 -9.44
N TRP A 11 -4.89 -7.87 -9.97
CA TRP A 11 -5.13 -9.15 -9.32
C TRP A 11 -4.30 -9.39 -8.05
N SER A 12 -3.21 -8.65 -7.85
CA SER A 12 -2.34 -8.73 -6.67
C SER A 12 -2.44 -7.47 -5.80
N CYS A 13 -2.48 -6.29 -6.42
CA CYS A 13 -2.34 -5.01 -5.73
C CYS A 13 -3.67 -4.41 -5.27
N ARG A 14 -4.77 -4.65 -6.01
CA ARG A 14 -6.09 -4.14 -5.64
C ARG A 14 -6.72 -5.05 -4.59
N VAL A 15 -7.18 -4.44 -3.51
CA VAL A 15 -7.90 -5.14 -2.43
C VAL A 15 -9.30 -4.53 -2.25
N PRO A 16 -10.31 -5.34 -1.90
CA PRO A 16 -11.64 -4.81 -1.62
C PRO A 16 -11.63 -4.01 -0.30
N LEU A 17 -12.32 -2.88 -0.29
CA LEU A 17 -12.61 -2.08 0.89
C LEU A 17 -14.11 -1.78 0.92
N ILE A 18 -14.79 -2.21 1.99
CA ILE A 18 -16.22 -1.99 2.20
C ILE A 18 -16.39 -1.41 3.60
N VAL A 19 -17.16 -0.33 3.71
CA VAL A 19 -17.44 0.37 4.96
C VAL A 19 -18.96 0.45 5.15
N ARG A 20 -19.43 0.21 6.37
CA ARG A 20 -20.84 0.37 6.75
C ARG A 20 -20.93 1.27 7.98
N PHE A 21 -21.70 2.34 7.88
CA PHE A 21 -22.00 3.21 9.01
C PHE A 21 -23.27 2.75 9.75
N PRO A 22 -23.35 2.88 11.09
CA PRO A 22 -24.50 2.41 11.87
C PRO A 22 -25.83 3.06 11.50
N ASP A 23 -25.80 4.33 11.11
CA ASP A 23 -26.96 5.14 10.69
C ASP A 23 -27.32 4.95 9.20
N GLY A 24 -26.56 4.12 8.47
CA GLY A 24 -26.76 3.90 7.04
C GLY A 24 -26.26 5.03 6.14
N TRP A 25 -25.51 6.01 6.68
CA TRP A 25 -24.88 7.05 5.87
C TRP A 25 -24.03 6.45 4.74
N GLN A 26 -24.14 7.00 3.52
CA GLN A 26 -23.48 6.50 2.31
C GLN A 26 -23.80 5.03 1.97
N GLY A 27 -24.89 4.47 2.50
CA GLY A 27 -25.32 3.11 2.16
C GLY A 27 -25.60 2.94 0.66
N GLY A 28 -25.04 1.89 0.05
CA GLY A 28 -25.27 1.55 -1.36
C GLY A 28 -24.49 2.40 -2.37
N THR A 29 -23.64 3.33 -1.92
CA THR A 29 -22.77 4.10 -2.83
C THR A 29 -21.51 3.32 -3.20
N THR A 30 -20.87 3.70 -4.30
CA THR A 30 -19.59 3.13 -4.77
C THR A 30 -18.69 4.27 -5.22
N HIS A 31 -17.46 4.28 -4.70
CA HIS A 31 -16.45 5.27 -5.06
C HIS A 31 -15.36 4.60 -5.89
N THR A 32 -15.06 5.18 -7.06
CA THR A 32 -14.07 4.66 -8.02
C THR A 32 -12.71 5.35 -7.95
N ALA A 33 -12.63 6.47 -7.21
CA ALA A 33 -11.37 7.16 -6.97
C ALA A 33 -10.36 6.23 -6.30
N PRO A 34 -9.10 6.18 -6.75
CA PRO A 34 -8.08 5.36 -6.11
C PRO A 34 -7.86 5.76 -4.65
N VAL A 35 -7.86 4.76 -3.77
CA VAL A 35 -7.58 4.90 -2.33
C VAL A 35 -6.47 3.93 -1.91
N SER A 36 -5.92 4.15 -0.72
CA SER A 36 -4.83 3.33 -0.16
C SER A 36 -5.21 2.75 1.19
N LEU A 37 -4.61 1.61 1.55
CA LEU A 37 -4.71 1.09 2.93
C LEU A 37 -4.12 2.07 3.96
N LEU A 38 -3.22 2.96 3.53
CA LEU A 38 -2.67 4.02 4.38
C LEU A 38 -3.74 5.01 4.85
N ASP A 39 -4.87 5.10 4.15
CA ASP A 39 -5.99 5.99 4.49
C ASP A 39 -6.77 5.50 5.71
N LEU A 40 -6.66 4.22 6.07
CA LEU A 40 -7.44 3.65 7.18
C LEU A 40 -7.07 4.31 8.51
N LEU A 41 -5.78 4.57 8.76
CA LEU A 41 -5.33 5.22 10.00
C LEU A 41 -5.98 6.60 10.21
N PRO A 42 -5.83 7.58 9.30
CA PRO A 42 -6.47 8.88 9.48
C PRO A 42 -8.00 8.81 9.41
N THR A 43 -8.57 7.86 8.67
CA THR A 43 -10.04 7.65 8.64
C THR A 43 -10.58 7.25 10.00
N PHE A 44 -9.97 6.24 10.65
CA PHE A 44 -10.41 5.79 11.96
C PHE A 44 -10.15 6.84 13.04
N ALA A 45 -9.04 7.57 12.93
CA ALA A 45 -8.74 8.67 13.83
C ALA A 45 -9.80 9.79 13.76
N GLU A 46 -10.19 10.20 12.55
CA GLU A 46 -11.24 11.20 12.35
C GLU A 46 -12.57 10.73 12.95
N LEU A 47 -12.97 9.49 12.66
CA LEU A 47 -14.20 8.90 13.22
C LEU A 47 -14.18 8.79 14.75
N ALA A 48 -13.00 8.54 15.34
CA ALA A 48 -12.82 8.49 16.79
C ALA A 48 -12.65 9.88 17.43
N GLY A 49 -12.61 10.96 16.64
CA GLY A 49 -12.37 12.32 17.13
C GLY A 49 -10.93 12.56 17.62
N ALA A 50 -9.97 11.71 17.24
CA ALA A 50 -8.56 11.86 17.58
C ALA A 50 -7.91 12.96 16.73
N ARG A 51 -7.17 13.87 17.38
CA ARG A 51 -6.62 15.09 16.73
C ARG A 51 -5.09 15.13 16.61
N ASN A 52 -4.38 14.26 17.32
CA ASN A 52 -2.92 14.28 17.43
C ASN A 52 -2.32 13.00 16.85
N LEU A 53 -2.31 12.89 15.52
CA LEU A 53 -1.68 11.76 14.84
C LEU A 53 -0.18 12.02 14.66
N LEU A 54 0.60 10.96 14.79
CA LEU A 54 1.97 10.95 14.29
C LEU A 54 1.96 11.18 12.77
N PRO A 55 3.07 11.67 12.17
CA PRO A 55 3.16 11.82 10.72
C PRO A 55 2.75 10.55 9.98
N HIS A 56 1.89 10.70 8.98
CA HIS A 56 1.38 9.61 8.16
C HIS A 56 1.17 10.08 6.72
N ASP A 57 1.20 9.14 5.79
CA ASP A 57 1.05 9.43 4.35
C ASP A 57 -0.39 9.24 3.83
N GLY A 58 -1.30 8.76 4.68
CA GLY A 58 -2.70 8.55 4.34
C GLY A 58 -3.53 9.83 4.37
N MET A 59 -4.68 9.79 3.70
CA MET A 59 -5.71 10.82 3.76
C MET A 59 -7.00 10.19 4.29
N SER A 60 -7.70 10.86 5.22
CA SER A 60 -8.98 10.32 5.69
C SER A 60 -9.98 10.16 4.56
N LEU A 61 -10.65 9.00 4.51
CA LEU A 61 -11.70 8.72 3.54
C LEU A 61 -12.99 9.49 3.86
N ILE A 62 -13.26 9.82 5.12
CA ILE A 62 -14.48 10.59 5.50
C ILE A 62 -14.48 11.95 4.81
N SER A 63 -13.35 12.65 4.87
CA SER A 63 -13.15 13.91 4.16
C SER A 63 -13.26 13.73 2.63
N GLN A 64 -12.75 12.63 2.08
CA GLN A 64 -12.80 12.34 0.63
C GLN A 64 -14.20 11.98 0.12
N LEU A 65 -15.07 11.42 0.96
CA LEU A 65 -16.47 11.15 0.59
C LEU A 65 -17.24 12.44 0.28
N SER A 66 -16.87 13.54 0.96
CA SER A 66 -17.50 14.85 0.74
C SER A 66 -16.80 15.66 -0.35
N ASN A 67 -15.46 15.64 -0.36
CA ASN A 67 -14.63 16.39 -1.31
C ASN A 67 -13.50 15.48 -1.83
N PRO A 68 -13.75 14.69 -2.89
CA PRO A 68 -12.75 13.78 -3.43
C PRO A 68 -11.62 14.57 -4.12
N PRO A 69 -10.35 14.26 -3.85
CA PRO A 69 -9.23 14.90 -4.53
C PRO A 69 -9.19 14.46 -6.00
N THR A 70 -9.10 15.43 -6.91
CA THR A 70 -9.11 15.17 -8.37
C THR A 70 -7.80 14.57 -8.87
N ASP A 71 -6.68 14.97 -8.28
CA ASP A 71 -5.34 14.67 -8.82
C ASP A 71 -4.54 13.70 -7.95
N ARG A 72 -5.22 12.99 -7.03
CA ARG A 72 -4.55 12.11 -6.07
C ARG A 72 -3.81 10.96 -6.75
N ILE A 73 -2.56 10.76 -6.32
CA ILE A 73 -1.73 9.61 -6.70
C ILE A 73 -1.64 8.67 -5.50
N VAL A 74 -1.97 7.39 -5.72
CA VAL A 74 -1.77 6.30 -4.77
C VAL A 74 -0.51 5.55 -5.14
N TYR A 75 0.33 5.27 -4.14
CA TYR A 75 1.57 4.53 -4.35
C TYR A 75 1.54 3.15 -3.70
N ALA A 76 2.24 2.19 -4.31
CA ALA A 76 2.57 0.91 -3.70
C ALA A 76 4.05 0.59 -3.94
N GLN A 77 4.66 -0.13 -3.00
CA GLN A 77 6.07 -0.52 -3.10
C GLN A 77 6.21 -2.04 -2.95
N ALA A 78 7.15 -2.62 -3.67
CA ALA A 78 7.48 -4.04 -3.59
C ALA A 78 8.99 -4.22 -3.69
N HIS A 79 9.56 -4.90 -2.69
CA HIS A 79 11.03 -5.03 -2.53
C HIS A 79 11.50 -6.49 -2.47
N GLU A 80 10.61 -7.41 -2.11
CA GLU A 80 10.98 -8.76 -1.65
C GLU A 80 11.35 -9.75 -2.76
N ALA A 81 10.77 -9.61 -3.96
CA ALA A 81 10.89 -10.62 -5.02
C ALA A 81 11.89 -10.27 -6.13
N VAL A 82 12.28 -8.99 -6.26
CA VAL A 82 13.03 -8.48 -7.43
C VAL A 82 14.44 -8.02 -7.07
N GLY A 83 14.72 -7.79 -5.78
CA GLY A 83 16.05 -7.34 -5.32
C GLY A 83 16.38 -5.88 -5.62
N MET A 84 15.39 -5.11 -6.09
CA MET A 84 15.49 -3.69 -6.42
C MET A 84 14.18 -2.98 -6.08
N PRO A 85 14.21 -1.65 -5.88
CA PRO A 85 13.00 -0.88 -5.66
C PRO A 85 12.07 -0.94 -6.87
N CYS A 86 10.88 -1.47 -6.63
CA CYS A 86 9.76 -1.36 -7.55
C CYS A 86 8.70 -0.49 -6.87
N ILE A 87 8.18 0.49 -7.60
CA ILE A 87 7.19 1.46 -7.11
C ILE A 87 6.09 1.58 -8.15
N MET A 88 4.85 1.46 -7.73
CA MET A 88 3.69 1.75 -8.56
C MET A 88 3.11 3.11 -8.17
N ALA A 89 2.69 3.88 -9.17
CA ALA A 89 1.86 5.07 -9.01
C ALA A 89 0.54 4.87 -9.76
N ARG A 90 -0.58 5.10 -9.06
CA ARG A 90 -1.95 5.03 -9.57
C ARG A 90 -2.59 6.40 -9.48
N GLN A 91 -2.97 6.97 -10.62
CA GLN A 91 -3.70 8.23 -10.70
C GLN A 91 -4.85 8.09 -11.69
N GLY A 92 -6.08 8.36 -11.23
CA GLY A 92 -7.28 8.20 -12.07
C GLY A 92 -7.34 6.81 -12.70
N GLN A 93 -7.37 6.74 -14.03
CA GLN A 93 -7.38 5.51 -14.82
C GLN A 93 -6.00 4.95 -15.17
N TYR A 94 -4.91 5.68 -14.93
CA TYR A 94 -3.55 5.28 -15.31
C TYR A 94 -2.79 4.63 -14.15
N LYS A 95 -2.03 3.58 -14.46
CA LYS A 95 -1.16 2.90 -13.50
C LYS A 95 0.24 2.76 -14.09
N TYR A 96 1.24 3.28 -13.40
CA TYR A 96 2.63 3.29 -13.83
C TYR A 96 3.47 2.44 -12.89
N HIS A 97 4.24 1.49 -13.44
CA HIS A 97 5.20 0.68 -12.70
C HIS A 97 6.61 1.22 -12.99
N TYR A 98 7.24 1.78 -11.96
CA TYR A 98 8.66 2.08 -11.95
C TYR A 98 9.43 0.87 -11.44
N ILE A 99 10.44 0.44 -12.22
CA ILE A 99 11.35 -0.65 -11.87
C ILE A 99 12.76 -0.09 -11.96
N HIS A 100 13.46 -0.02 -10.84
CA HIS A 100 14.76 0.62 -10.81
C HIS A 100 15.78 -0.13 -11.69
N GLY A 101 16.29 0.54 -12.72
CA GLY A 101 17.27 -0.03 -13.66
C GLY A 101 16.67 -0.84 -14.83
N TYR A 102 15.34 -0.88 -14.97
CA TYR A 102 14.65 -1.63 -16.03
C TYR A 102 13.56 -0.79 -16.69
N ASP A 103 13.02 -1.30 -17.79
CA ASP A 103 11.93 -0.65 -18.51
C ASP A 103 10.67 -0.56 -17.64
N PRO A 104 10.06 0.63 -17.55
CA PRO A 104 8.82 0.80 -16.81
C PRO A 104 7.61 0.29 -17.60
N GLN A 105 6.47 0.25 -16.94
CA GLN A 105 5.20 -0.11 -17.57
C GLN A 105 4.16 0.99 -17.31
N LEU A 106 3.31 1.25 -18.31
CA LEU A 106 2.15 2.13 -18.17
C LEU A 106 0.91 1.40 -18.68
N PHE A 107 -0.16 1.41 -17.89
CA PHE A 107 -1.44 0.82 -18.25
C PHE A 107 -2.57 1.83 -18.09
N ASP A 108 -3.51 1.81 -19.03
CA ASP A 108 -4.81 2.46 -18.89
C ASP A 108 -5.85 1.43 -18.44
N LEU A 109 -6.24 1.47 -17.18
CA LEU A 109 -7.18 0.49 -16.62
C LEU A 109 -8.63 0.72 -17.05
N ALA A 110 -8.96 1.86 -17.68
CA ALA A 110 -10.31 2.07 -18.21
C ALA A 110 -10.52 1.28 -19.51
N THR A 111 -9.49 1.23 -20.37
CA THR A 111 -9.54 0.54 -21.67
C THR A 111 -8.91 -0.85 -21.63
N ASP A 112 -7.96 -1.07 -20.71
CA ASP A 112 -7.24 -2.32 -20.52
C ASP A 112 -7.23 -2.74 -19.03
N PRO A 113 -8.38 -3.15 -18.48
CA PRO A 113 -8.48 -3.59 -17.08
C PRO A 113 -7.67 -4.86 -16.76
N GLY A 114 -7.21 -5.58 -17.79
CA GLY A 114 -6.36 -6.75 -17.64
C GLY A 114 -4.86 -6.45 -17.72
N GLU A 115 -4.47 -5.22 -18.04
CA GLU A 115 -3.07 -4.77 -18.12
C GLU A 115 -2.24 -5.58 -19.12
N TRP A 116 -2.83 -5.90 -20.26
CA TRP A 116 -2.21 -6.68 -21.32
C TRP A 116 -1.32 -5.85 -22.25
N HIS A 117 -1.56 -4.53 -22.31
CA HIS A 117 -0.91 -3.62 -23.27
C HIS A 117 -0.09 -2.55 -22.53
N ASN A 118 1.23 -2.66 -22.59
CA ASN A 118 2.13 -1.65 -22.05
C ASN A 118 2.19 -0.42 -22.97
N LEU A 119 1.71 0.73 -22.49
CA LEU A 119 1.63 2.00 -23.21
C LEU A 119 2.89 2.87 -23.08
N VAL A 120 3.94 2.42 -22.39
CA VAL A 120 5.13 3.27 -22.13
C VAL A 120 5.81 3.78 -23.41
N GLY A 121 5.76 3.00 -24.49
CA GLY A 121 6.35 3.35 -25.79
C GLY A 121 5.41 4.14 -26.71
N ASP A 122 4.14 4.33 -26.33
CA ASP A 122 3.15 5.01 -27.15
C ASP A 122 3.35 6.54 -27.08
N PRO A 123 3.63 7.23 -28.20
CA PRO A 123 3.75 8.68 -28.26
C PRO A 123 2.57 9.43 -27.63
N ALA A 124 1.34 8.91 -27.73
CA ALA A 124 0.15 9.55 -27.18
C ALA A 124 0.13 9.58 -25.64
N HIS A 125 0.85 8.66 -25.00
CA HIS A 125 0.84 8.48 -23.54
C HIS A 125 2.14 8.95 -22.86
N GLN A 126 3.10 9.49 -23.62
CA GLN A 126 4.40 9.92 -23.09
C GLN A 126 4.28 10.99 -21.99
N ALA A 127 3.37 11.95 -22.14
CA ALA A 127 3.15 12.99 -21.13
C ALA A 127 2.71 12.38 -19.78
N THR A 128 1.74 11.45 -19.81
CA THR A 128 1.26 10.73 -18.64
C THR A 128 2.37 9.87 -18.01
N ALA A 129 3.14 9.14 -18.83
CA ALA A 129 4.26 8.34 -18.34
C ALA A 129 5.32 9.20 -17.63
N MET A 130 5.68 10.34 -18.23
CA MET A 130 6.64 11.28 -17.65
C MET A 130 6.14 11.89 -16.34
N GLN A 131 4.88 12.31 -16.29
CA GLN A 131 4.26 12.86 -15.09
C GLN A 131 4.30 11.87 -13.93
N LEU A 132 3.84 10.63 -14.14
CA LEU A 132 3.81 9.61 -13.08
C LEU A 132 5.22 9.19 -12.66
N ARG A 133 6.17 9.12 -13.60
CA ARG A 133 7.58 8.89 -13.28
C ARG A 133 8.15 10.02 -12.42
N GLN A 134 7.87 11.28 -12.75
CA GLN A 134 8.31 12.43 -11.96
C GLN A 134 7.68 12.44 -10.58
N ALA A 135 6.40 12.10 -10.47
CA ALA A 135 5.73 11.99 -9.18
C ALA A 135 6.41 10.96 -8.26
N ILE A 136 6.75 9.78 -8.81
CA ILE A 136 7.52 8.76 -8.07
C ILE A 136 8.89 9.31 -7.66
N LEU A 137 9.68 9.85 -8.58
CA LEU A 137 11.04 10.30 -8.28
C LEU A 137 11.09 11.58 -7.43
N GLY A 138 9.99 12.32 -7.34
CA GLY A 138 9.85 13.46 -6.42
C GLY A 138 9.55 13.03 -4.99
N GLN A 139 9.02 11.82 -4.77
CA GLN A 139 8.66 11.30 -3.45
C GLN A 139 9.64 10.24 -2.94
N PHE A 140 10.25 9.48 -3.85
CA PHE A 140 11.11 8.35 -3.53
C PHE A 140 12.49 8.55 -4.14
N ASP A 141 13.53 8.12 -3.43
CA ASP A 141 14.88 7.98 -3.96
C ASP A 141 15.21 6.48 -4.10
N PRO A 142 14.98 5.88 -5.29
CA PRO A 142 15.27 4.47 -5.50
C PRO A 142 16.74 4.11 -5.26
N ALA A 143 17.69 5.02 -5.53
CA ALA A 143 19.11 4.71 -5.33
C ALA A 143 19.44 4.62 -3.83
N ALA A 144 18.93 5.55 -3.02
CA ALA A 144 19.04 5.46 -1.56
C ALA A 144 18.34 4.21 -1.01
N MET A 145 17.13 3.89 -1.51
CA MET A 145 16.37 2.72 -1.08
C MET A 145 17.10 1.39 -1.30
N VAL A 146 17.89 1.26 -2.38
CA VAL A 146 18.76 0.09 -2.59
C VAL A 146 19.75 -0.06 -1.43
N THR A 147 20.40 1.04 -1.07
CA THR A 147 21.42 1.07 -0.01
C THR A 147 20.79 0.74 1.35
N ASP A 148 19.68 1.39 1.68
CA ASP A 148 18.95 1.18 2.93
C ASP A 148 18.44 -0.25 3.08
N ASN A 149 17.95 -0.85 1.99
CA ASN A 149 17.49 -2.23 2.00
C ASN A 149 18.64 -3.22 2.25
N LEU A 150 19.79 -3.02 1.59
CA LEU A 150 20.98 -3.86 1.81
C LEU A 150 21.47 -3.76 3.25
N GLU A 151 21.57 -2.54 3.80
CA GLU A 151 21.95 -2.34 5.20
C GLU A 151 20.96 -3.04 6.14
N SER A 152 19.66 -2.89 5.90
CA SER A 152 18.63 -3.55 6.69
C SER A 152 18.71 -5.08 6.61
N LEU A 153 19.08 -5.66 5.47
CA LEU A 153 19.25 -7.11 5.31
C LEU A 153 20.42 -7.61 6.16
N TYR A 154 21.59 -6.96 6.11
CA TYR A 154 22.74 -7.34 6.93
C TYR A 154 22.45 -7.22 8.43
N ARG A 155 21.82 -6.11 8.85
CA ARG A 155 21.42 -5.90 10.25
C ARG A 155 20.45 -6.99 10.73
N ARG A 156 19.43 -7.33 9.94
CA ARG A 156 18.46 -8.38 10.29
C ARG A 156 19.09 -9.76 10.31
N ALA A 157 20.04 -10.05 9.42
CA ALA A 157 20.77 -11.32 9.42
C ALA A 157 21.53 -11.53 10.74
N LEU A 158 22.27 -10.52 11.19
CA LEU A 158 22.98 -10.55 12.47
C LEU A 158 22.03 -10.75 13.67
N ILE A 159 20.93 -9.98 13.73
CA ILE A 159 19.94 -10.08 14.80
C ILE A 159 19.31 -11.47 14.82
N ARG A 160 18.88 -11.98 13.66
CA ARG A 160 18.27 -13.30 13.52
C ARG A 160 19.22 -14.41 13.99
N ASP A 161 20.50 -14.34 13.63
CA ASP A 161 21.46 -15.37 14.00
C ASP A 161 21.78 -15.34 15.50
N THR A 162 21.82 -14.15 16.09
CA THR A 162 21.92 -13.97 17.55
C THR A 162 20.70 -14.54 18.28
N MET A 163 19.49 -14.23 17.81
CA MET A 163 18.23 -14.72 18.37
C MET A 163 18.17 -16.25 18.35
N LYS A 164 18.61 -16.88 17.24
CA LYS A 164 18.68 -18.35 17.12
C LYS A 164 19.63 -18.96 18.15
N ARG A 165 20.82 -18.40 18.33
CA ARG A 165 21.81 -18.89 19.32
C ARG A 165 21.30 -18.78 20.75
N GLN A 166 20.51 -17.75 21.05
CA GLN A 166 19.94 -17.51 22.38
C GLN A 166 18.57 -18.19 22.58
N ASN A 167 18.08 -18.97 21.60
CA ASN A 167 16.75 -19.58 21.60
C ASN A 167 15.63 -18.58 21.95
N ARG A 168 15.71 -17.35 21.42
CA ARG A 168 14.75 -16.28 21.70
C ARG A 168 13.69 -16.22 20.60
N THR A 169 12.42 -16.03 21.00
CA THR A 169 11.28 -15.87 20.10
C THR A 169 10.52 -14.58 20.39
N TRP A 170 9.87 -14.03 19.37
CA TRP A 170 8.94 -12.88 19.45
C TRP A 170 7.49 -13.27 19.18
N ALA A 171 7.19 -14.57 19.12
CA ALA A 171 5.81 -15.02 19.03
C ALA A 171 5.00 -14.40 20.18
N HIS A 172 3.90 -13.74 19.85
CA HIS A 172 2.96 -13.27 20.85
C HIS A 172 2.26 -14.49 21.45
N PHE A 173 2.39 -14.64 22.77
CA PHE A 173 1.62 -15.60 23.53
C PHE A 173 0.54 -14.83 24.29
N PRO A 174 -0.75 -15.04 23.98
CA PRO A 174 -1.81 -14.38 24.71
C PRO A 174 -1.74 -14.81 26.17
N HIS A 175 -1.94 -13.87 27.09
CA HIS A 175 -1.99 -14.18 28.50
C HIS A 175 -3.31 -14.90 28.82
N PHE A 176 -3.20 -16.15 29.27
CA PHE A 176 -4.35 -16.98 29.65
C PHE A 176 -4.37 -17.20 31.16
N ASP A 177 -5.44 -16.76 31.84
CA ASP A 177 -5.64 -17.03 33.25
C ASP A 177 -6.66 -18.17 33.40
N ALA A 178 -6.17 -19.39 33.65
CA ALA A 178 -7.01 -20.58 33.77
C ALA A 178 -8.04 -20.52 34.93
N ARG A 179 -7.95 -19.53 35.81
CA ARG A 179 -8.92 -19.29 36.90
C ARG A 179 -10.13 -18.48 36.42
N ARG A 180 -10.04 -17.80 35.29
CA ARG A 180 -11.13 -17.00 34.72
C ARG A 180 -11.98 -17.85 33.79
N GLY A 181 -13.29 -17.68 33.87
CA GLY A 181 -14.22 -18.29 32.92
C GLY A 181 -14.05 -17.69 31.51
N ALA A 182 -14.58 -18.37 30.48
CA ALA A 182 -14.43 -17.92 29.08
C ALA A 182 -14.91 -16.47 28.86
N MET A 183 -15.97 -16.02 29.55
CA MET A 183 -16.44 -14.64 29.43
C MET A 183 -15.45 -13.63 30.05
N GLU A 184 -14.94 -13.88 31.26
CA GLU A 184 -13.95 -13.03 31.91
C GLU A 184 -12.59 -13.01 31.20
N GLN A 185 -12.30 -14.05 30.42
CA GLN A 185 -11.06 -14.19 29.66
C GLN A 185 -11.07 -13.40 28.33
N TYR A 186 -12.24 -13.13 27.74
CA TYR A 186 -12.34 -12.54 26.39
C TYR A 186 -13.24 -11.30 26.25
N LEU A 187 -14.05 -10.96 27.27
CA LEU A 187 -15.03 -9.86 27.19
C LEU A 187 -14.84 -8.77 28.26
N ALA A 188 -13.80 -8.88 29.09
CA ALA A 188 -13.44 -7.90 30.12
C ALA A 188 -12.42 -6.88 29.62
#